data_AF-A0A936KVX4-F1
#
_entry.id   AF-A0A936KVX4-F1
#
_cell.length_a   1.000
_cell.length_b   1.000
_cell.length_c   1.000
_cell.angle_alpha   90.00
_cell.angle_beta   90.00
_cell.angle_gamma   90.00
#
_symmetry.space_group_name_H-M   'P 1'
#
loop_
_entity.id
_entity.type
_entity.pdbx_description
1 polymer ?
#
loop_
_entity_poly.entity_id
_entity_poly.type
_entity_poly.pdbx_seq_one_letter_code
_entity_poly.pdbx_strand_id
1 'polypeptide(L)'
;MDKAVFLDRDGVINDGSAYYTYSPEQFIFNKDIAVALKLLQENLFKLIIITNQSGIAKGVYTTQDVEKTHNYMKSELQKYGVVISGIYFCPHHPEVSICNCRKPQNGLLLEAIAQT
;
A
#
# COMPACT_ATOMS: atom_id res chain seq x y z
N MET A 1 15.77 -9.25 -16.03
CA MET A 1 15.02 -9.64 -14.82
C MET A 1 14.73 -8.36 -14.08
N ASP A 2 13.46 -8.02 -13.91
CA ASP A 2 13.08 -6.79 -13.24
C ASP A 2 13.15 -6.98 -11.73
N LYS A 3 13.81 -6.05 -11.03
CA LYS A 3 13.90 -6.07 -9.57
C LYS A 3 12.70 -5.35 -9.00
N ALA A 4 12.11 -5.89 -7.93
CA ALA A 4 10.99 -5.26 -7.24
C ALA A 4 11.18 -5.32 -5.71
N VAL A 5 10.67 -4.30 -5.02
CA VAL A 5 10.51 -4.31 -3.56
C VAL A 5 9.03 -4.25 -3.24
N PHE A 6 8.57 -5.18 -2.42
CA PHE A 6 7.21 -5.22 -1.89
C PHE A 6 7.19 -4.55 -0.51
N LEU A 7 6.32 -3.58 -0.35
CA LEU A 7 6.24 -2.73 0.83
C LEU A 7 4.85 -2.86 1.45
N ASP A 8 4.77 -2.88 2.79
CA ASP A 8 3.48 -2.58 3.43
C ASP A 8 3.15 -1.10 3.27
N ARG A 9 1.91 -0.71 3.56
CA ARG A 9 1.48 0.69 3.60
C ARG A 9 1.53 1.22 5.03
N ASP A 10 0.66 0.70 5.90
CA ASP A 10 0.49 1.18 7.27
C ASP A 10 1.65 0.71 8.17
N GLY A 11 2.33 1.65 8.81
CA GLY A 11 3.54 1.42 9.59
C GLY A 11 4.84 1.40 8.78
N VAL A 12 4.78 1.45 7.44
CA VAL A 12 5.95 1.47 6.54
C VAL A 12 5.98 2.75 5.71
N ILE A 13 4.95 3.00 4.91
CA ILE A 13 4.83 4.24 4.13
C ILE A 13 4.29 5.37 5.01
N ASN A 14 3.16 5.12 5.67
CA ASN A 14 2.65 5.97 6.74
C ASN A 14 3.03 5.42 8.12
N ASP A 15 2.91 6.27 9.13
CA ASP A 15 3.27 5.97 10.51
C ASP A 15 2.46 4.84 11.17
N GLY A 16 1.31 4.45 10.59
CA GLY A 16 0.43 3.42 11.12
C GLY A 16 -0.19 3.78 12.48
N SER A 17 -0.21 5.06 12.86
CA SER A 17 -0.70 5.50 14.17
C SER A 17 -2.22 5.41 14.29
N ALA A 18 -2.95 5.58 13.18
CA ALA A 18 -4.38 5.37 13.12
C ALA A 18 -4.73 3.88 13.10
N TYR A 19 -5.80 3.50 13.81
CA TYR A 19 -6.32 2.12 13.75
C TYR A 19 -6.75 1.73 12.33
N TYR A 20 -7.31 2.68 11.59
CA TYR A 20 -7.52 2.60 10.15
C TYR A 20 -7.14 3.93 9.50
N THR A 21 -6.22 3.90 8.53
CA THR A 21 -5.91 5.06 7.68
C THR A 21 -6.71 4.95 6.39
N TYR A 22 -7.79 5.70 6.26
CA TYR A 22 -8.68 5.65 5.09
C TYR A 22 -9.04 7.03 4.53
N SER A 23 -8.42 8.09 5.05
CA SER A 23 -8.49 9.43 4.47
C SER A 23 -7.11 10.08 4.34
N PRO A 24 -6.91 11.02 3.41
CA PRO A 24 -5.67 11.77 3.26
C PRO A 24 -5.20 12.47 4.54
N GLU A 25 -6.13 13.00 5.34
CA GLU A 25 -5.84 13.76 6.56
C GLU A 25 -5.23 12.87 7.66
N GLN A 26 -5.52 11.57 7.63
CA GLN A 26 -4.94 10.58 8.53
C GLN A 26 -3.60 10.03 8.02
N PHE A 27 -3.22 10.34 6.78
CA PHE A 27 -2.07 9.74 6.13
C PHE A 27 -0.79 10.52 6.45
N ILE A 28 -0.18 10.20 7.57
CA ILE A 28 1.07 10.80 8.02
C ILE A 28 2.24 9.96 7.49
N PHE A 29 3.01 10.52 6.57
CA PHE A 29 4.20 9.85 6.03
C PHE A 29 5.25 9.60 7.11
N ASN A 30 5.85 8.40 7.07
CA ASN A 30 7.05 8.13 7.87
C ASN A 30 8.18 9.08 7.48
N LYS A 31 8.99 9.47 8.47
CA LYS A 31 10.15 10.33 8.23
C LYS A 31 11.08 9.70 7.20
N ASP A 32 11.55 10.53 6.26
CA ASP A 32 12.51 10.16 5.20
C ASP A 32 12.03 9.07 4.23
N ILE A 33 10.75 8.67 4.26
CA ILE A 33 10.23 7.59 3.41
C ILE A 33 10.40 7.88 1.92
N ALA A 34 10.14 9.12 1.49
CA ALA A 34 10.31 9.51 0.09
C ALA A 34 11.78 9.36 -0.36
N VAL A 35 12.74 9.68 0.51
CA VAL A 35 14.18 9.50 0.24
C VAL A 35 14.52 8.02 0.10
N ALA A 36 14.05 7.18 1.03
CA ALA A 36 14.29 5.73 0.98
C ALA A 36 13.71 5.09 -0.29
N LEU A 37 12.47 5.44 -0.66
CA LEU A 37 11.84 4.96 -1.88
C LEU A 37 12.58 5.44 -3.13
N LYS A 38 13.04 6.70 -3.14
CA LYS A 38 13.82 7.24 -4.25
C LYS A 38 15.12 6.47 -4.47
N LEU A 39 15.85 6.19 -3.39
CA LEU A 39 17.09 5.39 -3.44
C LEU A 39 16.86 3.98 -4.01
N LEU A 40 15.75 3.33 -3.66
CA LEU A 40 15.39 2.05 -4.24
C LEU A 40 15.16 2.15 -5.75
N GLN A 41 14.46 3.19 -6.22
CA GLN A 41 14.22 3.38 -7.65
C GLN A 41 15.48 3.72 -8.44
N GLU A 42 16.40 4.50 -7.87
CA GLU A 42 17.72 4.78 -8.46
C GLU A 42 18.55 3.50 -8.62
N ASN A 43 18.29 2.50 -7.77
CA ASN A 43 18.85 1.16 -7.88
C ASN A 43 18.01 0.21 -8.75
N LEU A 44 17.12 0.74 -9.60
CA LEU A 44 16.30 0.02 -10.58
C LEU A 44 15.30 -0.96 -9.97
N PHE A 45 14.80 -0.69 -8.76
CA PHE A 45 13.69 -1.44 -8.19
C PHE A 45 12.33 -0.83 -8.56
N LYS A 46 11.39 -1.68 -9.01
CA LYS A 46 9.95 -1.37 -9.01
C LYS A 46 9.46 -1.31 -7.56
N LEU A 47 8.64 -0.30 -7.25
CA LEU A 47 8.05 -0.13 -5.92
C LEU A 47 6.61 -0.63 -5.94
N ILE A 48 6.32 -1.70 -5.20
CA ILE A 48 4.99 -2.30 -5.17
C ILE A 48 4.49 -2.30 -3.73
N ILE A 49 3.29 -1.76 -3.51
CA ILE A 49 2.66 -1.72 -2.19
C ILE A 49 1.65 -2.87 -2.08
N ILE A 50 1.73 -3.62 -0.98
CA ILE A 50 0.83 -4.73 -0.63
C ILE A 50 0.28 -4.49 0.79
N THR A 51 -1.03 -4.21 0.92
CA THR A 51 -1.63 -3.82 2.21
C THR A 51 -2.94 -4.56 2.54
N ASN A 52 -3.23 -4.73 3.84
CA ASN A 52 -4.52 -5.23 4.31
C ASN A 52 -5.43 -4.04 4.67
N GLN A 53 -6.60 -3.91 4.04
CA GLN A 53 -7.58 -2.83 4.28
C GLN A 53 -8.89 -3.40 4.81
N SER A 54 -8.82 -4.09 5.95
CA SER A 54 -9.93 -4.90 6.45
C SER A 54 -11.08 -4.13 7.09
N GLY A 55 -10.94 -2.82 7.28
CA GLY A 55 -12.08 -1.99 7.67
C GLY A 55 -13.18 -1.95 6.61
N ILE A 56 -12.85 -2.26 5.34
CA ILE A 56 -13.85 -2.42 4.27
C ILE A 56 -14.84 -3.55 4.59
N ALA A 57 -14.35 -4.76 4.88
CA ALA A 57 -15.23 -5.88 5.23
C ALA A 57 -16.04 -5.63 6.51
N LYS A 58 -15.56 -4.76 7.40
CA LYS A 58 -16.27 -4.34 8.63
C LYS A 58 -17.21 -3.15 8.41
N GLY A 59 -17.31 -2.61 7.19
CA GLY A 59 -18.16 -1.46 6.86
C GLY A 59 -17.70 -0.13 7.46
N VAL A 60 -16.44 -0.03 7.90
CA VAL A 60 -15.89 1.18 8.55
C VAL A 60 -15.59 2.27 7.52
N TYR A 61 -15.13 1.88 6.34
CA TYR A 61 -14.87 2.76 5.20
C TYR A 61 -15.01 1.99 3.89
N THR A 62 -15.05 2.70 2.76
CA THR A 62 -15.27 2.08 1.45
C THR A 62 -13.96 1.86 0.70
N THR A 63 -14.00 1.02 -0.34
CA THR A 63 -12.92 0.93 -1.33
C THR A 63 -12.58 2.29 -1.93
N GLN A 64 -13.58 3.16 -2.14
CA GLN A 64 -13.35 4.48 -2.72
C GLN A 64 -12.54 5.39 -1.78
N ASP A 65 -12.70 5.25 -0.46
CA ASP A 65 -11.92 6.00 0.53
C ASP A 65 -10.46 5.55 0.55
N VAL A 66 -10.22 4.24 0.42
CA VAL A 66 -8.88 3.67 0.23
C VAL A 66 -8.24 4.20 -1.05
N GLU A 67 -8.96 4.20 -2.18
CA GLU A 67 -8.46 4.72 -3.46
C GLU A 67 -8.13 6.21 -3.41
N LYS A 68 -8.95 7.02 -2.74
CA LYS A 68 -8.64 8.44 -2.49
C LYS A 68 -7.33 8.59 -1.72
N THR A 69 -7.16 7.79 -0.68
CA THR A 69 -5.94 7.78 0.14
C THR A 69 -4.71 7.33 -0.66
N HIS A 70 -4.84 6.30 -1.50
CA HIS A 70 -3.78 5.85 -2.41
C HIS A 70 -3.41 6.91 -3.46
N ASN A 71 -4.40 7.62 -4.00
CA ASN A 71 -4.16 8.70 -4.96
C ASN A 71 -3.45 9.89 -4.31
N TYR A 72 -3.88 10.28 -3.12
CA TYR A 72 -3.16 11.27 -2.30
C TYR A 72 -1.72 10.84 -2.07
N MET A 73 -1.50 9.63 -1.56
CA MET A 73 -0.18 9.08 -1.30
C MET A 73 0.72 9.12 -2.54
N LYS A 74 0.22 8.65 -3.70
CA LYS A 74 0.94 8.70 -4.98
C LYS A 74 1.30 10.14 -5.36
N SER A 75 0.36 11.08 -5.26
CA SER A 75 0.59 12.48 -5.63
C SER A 75 1.64 13.15 -4.76
N GLU A 76 1.66 12.88 -3.46
CA GLU A 76 2.66 13.43 -2.54
C GLU A 76 4.04 12.84 -2.83
N LEU A 77 4.15 11.53 -3.03
CA LEU A 77 5.41 10.86 -3.38
C LEU A 77 5.95 11.32 -4.75
N GLN A 78 5.07 11.59 -5.70
CA GLN A 78 5.45 12.07 -7.03
C GLN A 78 6.15 13.44 -6.98
N LYS A 79 5.86 14.29 -5.99
CA LYS A 79 6.57 15.57 -5.78
C LYS A 79 8.07 15.37 -5.50
N TYR A 80 8.45 14.19 -5.02
CA TYR A 80 9.84 13.79 -4.77
C TYR A 80 10.41 12.93 -5.91
N GLY A 81 9.69 12.82 -7.03
CA GLY A 81 10.09 11.98 -8.16
C GLY A 81 10.06 10.48 -7.84
N VAL A 82 9.23 10.07 -6.88
CA VAL A 82 8.96 8.66 -6.53
C VAL A 82 7.71 8.18 -7.26
N VAL A 83 7.81 7.05 -7.94
CA VAL A 83 6.70 6.44 -8.69
C VAL A 83 6.38 5.07 -8.12
N ILE A 84 5.16 4.89 -7.61
CA ILE A 84 4.67 3.59 -7.16
C ILE A 84 4.20 2.79 -8.39
N SER A 85 4.82 1.63 -8.62
CA SER A 85 4.56 0.77 -9.78
C SER A 85 3.25 0.01 -9.68
N GLY A 86 2.78 -0.30 -8.47
CA GLY A 86 1.52 -0.98 -8.24
C GLY A 86 1.10 -0.91 -6.77
N ILE A 87 -0.22 -0.91 -6.54
CA ILE A 87 -0.80 -0.96 -5.19
C ILE A 87 -1.86 -2.06 -5.21
N TYR A 88 -1.67 -3.05 -4.35
CA TYR A 88 -2.58 -4.17 -4.20
C TYR A 88 -3.03 -4.24 -2.76
N PHE A 89 -4.33 -4.39 -2.53
CA PHE A 89 -4.88 -4.44 -1.18
C PHE A 89 -5.93 -5.52 -1.00
N CYS A 90 -5.96 -6.11 0.19
CA CYS A 90 -6.98 -7.05 0.58
C CYS A 90 -8.09 -6.33 1.38
N PRO A 91 -9.34 -6.28 0.90
CA PRO A 91 -10.45 -5.67 1.64
C PRO A 91 -11.05 -6.57 2.74
N HIS A 92 -10.65 -7.86 2.78
CA HIS A 92 -11.27 -8.88 3.63
C HIS A 92 -10.78 -8.88 5.09
N HIS A 93 -11.66 -9.34 5.99
CA HIS A 93 -11.38 -9.58 7.39
C HIS A 93 -11.66 -11.05 7.75
N PRO A 94 -10.80 -11.76 8.51
CA PRO A 94 -10.96 -13.19 8.80
C PRO A 94 -12.28 -13.58 9.48
N GLU A 95 -12.83 -12.67 10.31
CA GLU A 95 -14.12 -12.86 10.98
C GLU A 95 -15.33 -12.70 10.04
N VAL A 96 -15.14 -12.10 8.86
CA VAL A 96 -16.22 -11.78 7.91
C VAL A 96 -16.16 -12.68 6.68
N SER A 97 -14.96 -12.96 6.17
CA SER A 97 -14.77 -13.73 4.95
C SER A 97 -13.41 -14.43 4.89
N ILE A 98 -13.40 -15.61 4.26
CA ILE A 98 -12.19 -16.35 3.92
C ILE A 98 -11.70 -15.86 2.56
N CYS A 99 -10.41 -15.56 2.45
CA CYS A 99 -9.78 -15.17 1.19
C CYS A 99 -8.32 -15.64 1.12
N ASN A 100 -7.76 -15.66 -0.09
CA ASN A 100 -6.37 -16.03 -0.33
C ASN A 100 -5.42 -14.81 -0.44
N CYS A 101 -5.96 -13.59 -0.44
CA CYS A 101 -5.19 -12.37 -0.64
C CYS A 101 -4.72 -11.70 0.67
N ARG A 102 -5.40 -11.91 1.80
CA ARG A 102 -5.02 -11.28 3.08
C ARG A 102 -3.66 -11.77 3.57
N LYS A 103 -2.72 -10.86 3.82
CA LYS A 103 -1.45 -11.19 4.51
C LYS A 103 -1.75 -11.86 5.87
N PRO A 104 -1.05 -12.96 6.24
CA PRO A 104 0.23 -13.43 5.70
C PRO A 104 0.14 -14.37 4.48
N GLN A 105 -1.03 -14.57 3.86
CA GLN A 105 -1.12 -15.30 2.59
C GLN A 105 -0.38 -14.55 1.47
N ASN A 106 0.03 -15.28 0.42
CA ASN A 106 0.82 -14.75 -0.68
C ASN A 106 -0.01 -14.27 -1.89
N GLY A 107 -1.36 -14.28 -1.81
CA GLY A 107 -2.21 -14.00 -2.97
C GLY A 107 -1.93 -12.64 -3.64
N LEU A 108 -1.80 -11.57 -2.86
CA LEU A 108 -1.48 -10.24 -3.44
C LEU A 108 -0.07 -10.17 -4.05
N LEU A 109 0.89 -10.94 -3.51
CA LEU A 109 2.23 -11.03 -4.09
C LEU A 109 2.18 -11.72 -5.46
N LEU A 110 1.47 -12.84 -5.54
CA LEU A 110 1.29 -13.57 -6.79
C LEU A 110 0.55 -12.74 -7.84
N GLU A 111 -0.48 -12.00 -7.42
CA GLU A 111 -1.22 -11.08 -8.28
C GLU A 111 -0.30 -9.99 -8.85
N ALA A 112 0.49 -9.34 -8.00
CA ALA A 112 1.43 -8.31 -8.42
C ALA A 112 2.49 -8.84 -9.39
N ILE A 113 3.08 -10.00 -9.10
CA ILE A 113 4.09 -10.66 -9.96
C ILE A 113 3.50 -10.99 -11.34
N ALA A 114 2.24 -11.43 -11.42
CA ALA A 114 1.59 -11.77 -12.69
C ALA A 114 1.32 -10.56 -13.58
N GLN A 115 1.29 -9.35 -13.02
CA GLN A 115 0.94 -8.10 -13.71
C GLN A 115 2.15 -7.18 -13.94
N THR A 116 3.36 -7.55 -13.50
CA THR A 116 4.59 -6.73 -13.59
C THR A 116 5.61 -7.24 -14.58
#